data_AF-A0A956YWP2-F1
#
_entry.id   AF-A0A956YWP2-F1
#
_cell.length_a   1.000
_cell.length_b   1.000
_cell.length_c   1.000
_cell.angle_alpha   90.00
_cell.angle_beta   90.00
_cell.angle_gamma   90.00
#
_symmetry.space_group_name_H-M   'P 1'
#
loop_
_entity.id
_entity.type
_entity.pdbx_description
1 polymer ?
#
loop_
_entity_poly.entity_id
_entity_poly.type
_entity_poly.pdbx_seq_one_letter_code
_entity_poly.pdbx_strand_id
1 'polypeptide(L)' 'MMLLDEPSMGLAPILVREIFNILKDINRDGKTILLVEQNAHQALRLADRTYVLETGVVTLSGRSADLIQNADVQKAYLGG' A
#
# COMPACT_ATOMS: atom_id res chain seq x y z
N MET A 1 4.51 16.91 1.15
CA MET A 1 3.99 15.82 0.30
C MET A 1 5.18 15.02 -0.20
N MET A 2 5.14 13.70 -0.08
CA MET A 2 6.16 12.77 -0.59
C MET A 2 5.50 11.80 -1.57
N LEU A 3 6.20 11.49 -2.66
CA LEU A 3 5.81 10.49 -3.65
C LEU A 3 6.89 9.41 -3.65
N LEU A 4 6.51 8.15 -3.46
CA LEU A 4 7.44 7.02 -3.48
C LEU A 4 6.98 6.00 -4.53
N ASP A 5 7.92 5.55 -5.34
CA ASP A 5 7.71 4.54 -6.38
C ASP A 5 8.49 3.28 -6.03
N GLU A 6 7.77 2.22 -5.69
CA GLU A 6 8.29 0.87 -5.36
C GLU A 6 9.47 0.85 -4.36
N PRO A 7 9.39 1.53 -3.20
CA PRO A 7 10.53 1.67 -2.28
C PRO A 7 10.99 0.36 -1.64
N SER A 8 10.15 -0.69 -1.66
CA SER A 8 10.49 -1.99 -1.07
C SER A 8 11.07 -3.01 -2.07
N MET A 9 11.12 -2.68 -3.37
CA MET A 9 11.52 -3.63 -4.41
C MET A 9 12.98 -4.10 -4.25
N GLY A 10 13.19 -5.41 -4.30
CA GLY A 10 14.53 -6.02 -4.24
C GLY A 10 15.18 -6.04 -2.85
N LEU A 11 14.49 -5.56 -1.81
CA LEU A 11 15.02 -5.54 -0.45
C LEU A 11 14.74 -6.83 0.31
N ALA A 12 15.61 -7.14 1.28
CA ALA A 12 15.39 -8.24 2.20
C ALA A 12 14.12 -8.02 3.05
N PRO A 13 13.40 -9.09 3.47
CA PRO A 13 12.12 -8.95 4.17
C PRO A 13 12.15 -8.09 5.46
N ILE A 14 13.30 -8.01 6.12
CA ILE A 14 13.48 -7.17 7.31
C ILE A 14 13.52 -5.68 6.97
N LEU A 15 14.21 -5.32 5.89
CA LEU A 15 14.32 -3.93 5.42
C LEU A 15 12.98 -3.42 4.91
N VAL A 16 12.19 -4.29 4.27
CA VAL A 16 10.82 -3.95 3.85
C VAL A 16 10.01 -3.51 5.07
N ARG A 17 9.96 -4.32 6.15
CA ARG A 17 9.25 -3.97 7.38
C ARG A 17 9.74 -2.65 7.99
N GLU A 18 11.05 -2.43 7.98
CA GLU A 18 11.65 -1.21 8.50
C GLU A 18 11.23 0.03 7.71
N ILE A 19 11.26 -0.03 6.37
CA ILE A 19 10.75 1.05 5.50
C ILE A 19 9.29 1.36 5.83
N PHE A 20 8.42 0.36 5.92
CA PHE A 20 7.00 0.58 6.23
C PHE A 20 6.78 1.24 7.59
N ASN A 21 7.60 0.90 8.61
CA ASN A 21 7.56 1.58 9.91
C ASN A 21 7.98 3.04 9.81
N ILE A 22 9.07 3.33 9.08
CA ILE A 22 9.54 4.71 8.85
C ILE A 22 8.47 5.54 8.13
N LEU A 23 7.83 4.98 7.09
CA LEU A 23 6.77 5.67 6.36
C LEU A 23 5.57 5.99 7.26
N LYS A 24 5.21 5.06 8.16
CA LYS A 24 4.14 5.28 9.14
C LYS A 24 4.47 6.41 10.12
N ASP A 25 5.72 6.48 10.58
CA ASP A 25 6.18 7.55 11.47
C ASP A 25 6.16 8.90 10.76
N ILE A 26 6.66 8.97 9.53
CA ILE A 26 6.62 10.19 8.70
C ILE A 26 5.18 10.67 8.47
N ASN A 27 4.26 9.74 8.20
CA ASN A 27 2.85 10.08 8.05
C ASN A 27 2.24 10.63 9.34
N ARG A 28 2.55 10.01 10.49
CA ARG A 28 2.10 10.47 11.83
C ARG A 28 2.60 11.88 12.16
N ASP A 29 3.78 12.25 11.67
CA ASP A 29 4.35 13.60 11.82
C ASP A 29 3.67 14.65 10.89
N GLY A 30 2.55 14.29 10.26
CA GLY A 30 1.69 15.19 9.49
C GLY A 30 2.06 15.30 8.00
N LYS A 31 2.96 14.46 7.51
CA LYS A 31 3.35 14.47 6.09
C LYS A 31 2.39 13.60 5.27
N THR A 32 1.82 14.18 4.22
CA THR A 32 1.09 13.42 3.20
C THR A 32 2.06 12.59 2.36
N ILE A 33 1.75 11.30 2.19
CA ILE A 33 2.52 10.34 1.39
C ILE A 33 1.60 9.75 0.32
N LEU A 34 2.07 9.72 -0.93
CA LEU A 34 1.53 8.86 -1.97
C LEU A 34 2.57 7.78 -2.24
N LEU A 35 2.16 6.52 -2.09
CA LEU A 35 3.02 5.35 -2.22
C LEU A 35 2.49 4.46 -3.35
N VAL A 36 3.36 4.14 -4.30
CA VAL A 36 3.14 3.11 -5.32
C VAL A 36 3.90 1.85 -4.89
N GLU A 37 3.21 0.71 -4.85
CA GLU A 37 3.74 -0.56 -4.37
C GLU A 37 3.15 -1.73 -5.15
N GLN A 38 4.00 -2.72 -5.45
CA GLN A 38 3.55 -4.00 -6.03
C GLN A 38 2.99 -4.93 -4.95
N ASN A 39 3.45 -4.79 -3.70
CA ASN A 39 2.93 -5.56 -2.58
C ASN A 39 1.62 -4.95 -2.05
N ALA A 40 0.52 -5.27 -2.71
CA ALA A 40 -0.81 -4.77 -2.37
C ALA A 40 -1.20 -5.03 -0.90
N HIS A 41 -0.85 -6.20 -0.34
CA HIS A 41 -1.17 -6.53 1.05
C HIS A 41 -0.49 -5.59 2.05
N GLN A 42 0.78 -5.25 1.84
CA GLN A 42 1.48 -4.31 2.71
C GLN A 42 1.00 -2.87 2.51
N ALA A 43 0.77 -2.47 1.25
CA ALA A 43 0.24 -1.15 0.93
C ALA A 43 -1.13 -0.89 1.57
N LEU A 44 -2.05 -1.86 1.50
CA LEU A 44 -3.38 -1.79 2.11
C LEU A 44 -3.33 -1.69 3.65
N ARG A 45 -2.33 -2.31 4.29
CA ARG A 45 -2.15 -2.23 5.75
C ARG A 45 -1.58 -0.89 6.22
N LEU A 46 -0.80 -0.22 5.38
CA LEU A 46 -0.18 1.07 5.71
C LEU A 46 -1.10 2.25 5.40
N ALA A 47 -1.75 2.23 4.24
CA ALA A 47 -2.44 3.39 3.70
C ALA A 47 -3.81 3.63 4.37
N ASP A 48 -4.23 4.89 4.48
CA ASP A 48 -5.60 5.24 4.88
C ASP A 48 -6.61 5.01 3.74
N ARG A 49 -6.15 5.24 2.50
CA ARG A 49 -6.94 5.13 1.28
C ARG A 49 -6.10 4.48 0.18
N THR A 50 -6.68 3.57 -0.58
CA THR A 50 -5.99 2.82 -1.64
C THR A 50 -6.74 2.92 -2.96
N TYR A 51 -5.98 2.88 -4.04
CA TYR A 51 -6.43 2.77 -5.41
C TYR A 51 -5.73 1.58 -6.05
N VAL A 52 -6.49 0.74 -6.74
CA VAL A 52 -5.97 -0.37 -7.54
C VAL A 52 -6.02 0.06 -9.00
N LEU A 53 -4.88 -0.02 -9.67
CA LEU A 53 -4.72 0.36 -11.07
C LEU A 53 -4.42 -0.88 -11.90
N GLU A 54 -5.31 -1.20 -12.84
CA GLU A 54 -5.15 -2.31 -13.77
C GLU A 54 -5.22 -1.79 -15.20
N THR A 55 -4.19 -2.05 -16.00
CA THR A 55 -4.12 -1.66 -17.42
C THR A 55 -4.47 -0.18 -17.65
N GLY A 56 -4.04 0.69 -16.74
CA GLY A 56 -4.27 2.14 -16.80
C GLY A 56 -5.65 2.60 -16.31
N VAL A 57 -6.47 1.71 -15.76
CA VAL A 57 -7.81 2.04 -15.22
C VAL A 57 -7.85 1.76 -13.73
N VAL A 58 -8.42 2.70 -12.96
CA VAL A 58 -8.67 2.48 -11.53
C VAL A 58 -9.88 1.56 -11.40
N THR A 59 -9.64 0.31 -11.04
CA THR A 59 -10.71 -0.71 -10.93
C THR A 59 -11.31 -0.77 -9.53
N LEU A 60 -10.54 -0.41 -8.50
CA LEU A 60 -11.00 -0.36 -7.11
C LEU A 60 -10.43 0.88 -6.41
N SER A 61 -11.25 1.51 -5.57
CA SER A 61 -10.77 2.59 -4.70
C SER A 61 -11.63 2.71 -3.45
N GLY A 62 -11.03 3.11 -2.33
CA GLY A 62 -11.74 3.19 -1.06
C GLY A 62 -10.80 3.34 0.13
N ARG A 63 -11.37 3.31 1.34
CA ARG A 63 -10.56 3.22 2.55
C ARG A 63 -9.91 1.84 2.56
N SER A 64 -8.63 1.79 2.91
CA SER A 64 -7.89 0.53 2.85
C SER A 64 -8.47 -0.51 3.82
N ALA A 65 -9.03 -0.06 4.95
CA ALA A 65 -9.73 -0.90 5.92
C ALA A 65 -10.99 -1.57 5.35
N ASP A 66 -11.67 -0.95 4.39
CA ASP A 66 -12.83 -1.55 3.72
C ASP A 66 -12.37 -2.50 2.61
N LEU A 67 -11.34 -2.10 1.86
CA LEU A 67 -10.77 -2.88 0.76
C LEU A 67 -10.11 -4.17 1.23
N ILE A 68 -9.44 -4.19 2.39
CA ILE A 68 -8.80 -5.40 2.93
C ILE A 68 -9.83 -6.49 3.31
N GLN A 69 -11.08 -6.11 3.56
CA GLN A 69 -12.20 -7.02 3.85
C GLN A 69 -12.98 -7.42 2.60
N ASN A 70 -12.70 -6.80 1.45
CA ASN A 70 -13.39 -7.10 0.21
C ASN A 70 -12.91 -8.45 -0.34
N ALA A 71 -13.85 -9.36 -0.61
CA ALA A 71 -13.57 -10.72 -1.06
C ALA A 71 -12.83 -10.76 -2.42
N ASP A 72 -13.13 -9.83 -3.33
CA ASP A 72 -12.46 -9.74 -4.63
C ASP A 72 -11.01 -9.26 -4.46
N VAL A 73 -10.77 -8.29 -3.57
CA VAL A 73 -9.41 -7.82 -3.22
C VAL A 73 -8.61 -8.94 -2.57
N GLN A 74 -9.19 -9.67 -1.63
CA GLN A 74 -8.53 -10.80 -0.96
C GLN A 74 -8.10 -11.85 -1.97
N LYS A 75 -9.02 -12.26 -2.84
CA LYS A 75 -8.77 -13.27 -3.86
C LYS A 75 -7.72 -12.83 -4.89
N ALA A 76 -7.76 -11.58 -5.33
CA ALA A 76 -6.87 -11.07 -6.38
C ALA A 76 -5.46 -10.74 -5.86
N TYR A 77 -5.32 -10.25 -4.62
CA TYR A 77 -4.08 -9.61 -4.17
C TYR A 77 -3.53 -10.06 -2.82
N LEU A 78 -4.33 -10.70 -1.96
CA LEU A 78 -3.91 -11.06 -0.59
C LEU A 78 -3.66 -12.56 -0.41
N GLY A 79 -3.92 -13.36 -1.44
CA GLY A 79 -3.88 -14.82 -1.38
C GLY A 79 -5.15 -15.35 -0.71
N GLY A 80 -5.85 -16.24 -1.40
CA GLY A 80 -6.96 -17.00 -0.82
C GLY A 80 -6.52 -17.97 0.28
#